data_AF-A0AAU1V751-F1
#
_entry.id   AF-A0AAU1V751-F1
#
_cell.length_a   1.000
_cell.length_b   1.000
_cell.length_c   1.000
_cell.angle_alpha   90.00
_cell.angle_beta   90.00
_cell.angle_gamma   90.00
#
_symmetry.space_group_name_H-M   'P 1'
#
loop_
_entity.id
_entity.type
_entity.pdbx_description
1 polymer ?
#
loop_
_entity_poly.entity_id
_entity_poly.type
_entity_poly.pdbx_seq_one_letter_code
_entity_poly.pdbx_strand_id
1 'polypeptide(L)' 'MRHPTCSSETRAGQGHFKEYADTRSRQDRILNEAFDMGDPLKLMRLFGITEKTAMHYVGVAHPAKTAQLPR' A
#
# COMPACT_ATOMS: atom_id res chain seq x y z
N MET A 1 -56.98 -9.30 -13.07
CA MET A 1 -55.86 -9.60 -14.00
C MET A 1 -55.26 -8.29 -14.46
N ARG A 2 -54.02 -8.00 -14.04
CA ARG A 2 -53.08 -7.09 -14.72
C ARG A 2 -51.70 -7.31 -14.07
N HIS A 3 -50.87 -8.00 -14.82
CA HIS A 3 -49.48 -8.31 -14.54
C HIS A 3 -48.65 -7.03 -14.61
N PRO A 4 -47.72 -6.77 -13.69
CA PRO A 4 -46.58 -5.93 -14.00
C PRO A 4 -45.46 -6.85 -14.53
N THR A 5 -45.25 -6.85 -15.85
CA THR A 5 -43.98 -7.28 -16.43
C THR A 5 -42.95 -6.20 -16.14
N CYS A 6 -42.33 -6.29 -14.97
CA CYS A 6 -41.16 -5.50 -14.63
C CYS A 6 -39.94 -6.15 -15.29
N SER A 7 -39.71 -5.79 -16.56
CA SER A 7 -38.45 -6.02 -17.25
C SER A 7 -37.87 -4.66 -17.62
N SER A 8 -36.92 -4.18 -16.83
CA SER A 8 -35.88 -3.25 -17.28
C SER A 8 -34.72 -3.34 -16.30
N GLU A 9 -33.80 -4.24 -16.62
CA GLU A 9 -32.38 -3.94 -16.70
C GLU A 9 -31.92 -2.70 -15.92
N THR A 10 -31.30 -2.92 -14.76
CA THR A 10 -30.30 -1.98 -14.25
C THR A 10 -28.98 -2.71 -14.20
N ARG A 11 -28.28 -2.66 -15.33
CA ARG A 11 -26.85 -2.89 -15.45
C ARG A 11 -26.14 -1.75 -14.71
N ALA A 12 -25.66 -2.01 -13.50
CA ALA A 12 -24.73 -1.10 -12.83
C ALA A 12 -23.81 -1.90 -11.91
N GLY A 13 -22.55 -2.01 -12.34
CA GLY A 13 -21.36 -2.41 -11.56
C GLY A 13 -21.51 -3.73 -10.80
N GLN A 14 -20.85 -4.83 -11.20
CA GLN A 14 -19.39 -4.95 -11.00
C GLN A 14 -18.80 -3.89 -10.07
N GLY A 15 -19.36 -3.77 -8.86
CA GLY A 15 -18.60 -3.37 -7.71
C GLY A 15 -17.50 -4.42 -7.59
N HIS A 16 -16.31 -4.06 -8.05
CA HIS A 16 -15.08 -4.75 -7.74
C HIS A 16 -15.04 -4.76 -6.22
N PHE A 17 -15.55 -5.85 -5.63
CA PHE A 17 -15.31 -6.21 -4.24
C PHE A 17 -13.82 -6.52 -4.15
N LYS A 18 -12.99 -5.49 -4.28
CA LYS A 18 -11.69 -5.44 -3.64
C LYS A 18 -11.98 -4.99 -2.21
N GLU A 19 -12.80 -5.78 -1.53
CA GLU A 19 -12.63 -5.97 -0.10
C GLU A 19 -11.27 -6.65 0.02
N TYR A 20 -10.21 -5.84 -0.06
CA TYR A 20 -8.87 -6.22 0.36
C TYR A 20 -8.95 -6.24 1.88
N ALA A 21 -9.64 -7.26 2.37
CA ALA A 21 -9.70 -7.58 3.76
C ALA A 21 -8.26 -7.71 4.24
N ASP A 22 -8.05 -7.09 5.39
CA ASP A 22 -6.97 -7.46 6.30
C ASP A 22 -5.61 -6.77 6.07
N THR A 23 -5.50 -5.66 6.79
CA THR A 23 -4.27 -5.11 7.39
C THR A 23 -3.13 -4.71 6.43
N ARG A 24 -3.21 -3.47 5.88
CA ARG A 24 -1.97 -2.69 5.67
C ARG A 24 -1.29 -2.51 7.02
N SER A 25 -0.50 -3.50 7.41
CA SER A 25 0.38 -3.45 8.56
C SER A 25 1.17 -2.15 8.50
N ARG A 26 1.39 -1.50 9.64
CA ARG A 26 2.14 -0.24 9.69
C ARG A 26 3.45 -0.31 8.89
N GLN A 27 4.08 -1.48 8.88
CA GLN A 27 5.28 -1.79 8.11
C GLN A 27 5.09 -1.68 6.59
N ASP A 28 3.97 -2.16 6.05
CA ASP A 28 3.66 -2.09 4.61
C ASP A 28 3.53 -0.63 4.15
N ARG A 29 2.88 0.22 4.97
CA ARG A 29 2.80 1.66 4.71
C ARG A 29 4.17 2.34 4.77
N ILE A 30 5.00 1.96 5.74
CA ILE A 30 6.37 2.46 5.86
C ILE A 30 7.21 2.05 4.65
N LEU A 31 7.11 0.80 4.21
CA LEU A 31 7.81 0.25 3.05
C LEU A 31 7.37 0.94 1.75
N ASN A 32 6.07 1.14 1.55
CA ASN A 32 5.55 1.84 0.38
C ASN A 32 6.08 3.28 0.32
N GLU A 33 6.06 4.01 1.45
CA GLU A 33 6.59 5.38 1.50
C GLU A 33 8.10 5.41 1.30
N ALA A 34 8.81 4.42 1.86
CA ALA A 34 10.25 4.25 1.66
C ALA A 34 10.60 3.92 0.20
N PHE A 35 9.73 3.19 -0.50
CA PHE A 35 9.90 2.88 -1.92
C PHE A 35 9.67 4.11 -2.80
N ASP A 36 8.62 4.89 -2.51
CA ASP A 36 8.23 6.08 -3.28
C ASP A 36 9.28 7.19 -3.19
N MET A 37 9.72 7.55 -1.98
CA MET A 37 10.61 8.70 -1.78
C MET A 37 12.04 8.32 -1.38
N GLY A 38 12.24 7.18 -0.70
CA GLY A 38 13.57 6.75 -0.24
C GLY A 38 14.22 7.67 0.80
N ASP A 39 13.45 8.56 1.42
CA ASP A 39 13.98 9.55 2.37
C ASP A 39 13.72 9.13 3.83
N PRO A 40 14.76 8.84 4.62
CA PRO A 40 14.60 8.38 5.99
C PRO A 40 14.04 9.47 6.92
N LEU A 41 14.31 10.75 6.69
CA LEU A 41 13.79 11.85 7.52
C LEU A 41 12.27 11.96 7.41
N LYS A 42 11.73 11.75 6.21
CA LYS A 42 10.28 11.74 6.00
C LYS A 42 9.60 10.58 6.72
N LEU A 43 10.21 9.40 6.74
CA LEU A 43 9.68 8.24 7.48
C LEU A 43 9.66 8.49 8.99
N MET A 44 10.70 9.14 9.53
CA MET A 44 10.75 9.52 10.94
C MET A 44 9.62 10.49 11.30
N ARG A 45 9.33 11.46 10.42
CA ARG A 45 8.24 12.44 10.64
C ARG A 45 6.84 11.84 10.49
N LEU A 46 6.63 10.98 9.48
CA LEU A 46 5.32 10.38 9.21
C LEU A 46 4.94 9.28 10.21
N PHE A 47 5.92 8.43 10.55
CA PHE A 47 5.65 7.23 11.33
C PHE A 47 6.22 7.28 12.75
N GLY A 48 6.99 8.32 13.11
CA GLY A 48 7.60 8.43 14.44
C GLY A 48 8.60 7.30 14.73
N ILE A 49 9.33 6.85 13.71
CA ILE A 49 10.36 5.82 13.83
C ILE A 49 11.75 6.44 14.01
N THR A 50 12.70 5.63 14.50
CA THR A 50 14.09 6.08 14.62
C THR A 50 14.81 6.09 13.27
N GLU A 51 15.89 6.85 13.17
CA GLU A 51 16.74 6.91 11.98
C GLU A 51 17.21 5.51 11.54
N LYS A 52 17.67 4.69 12.50
CA LYS A 52 18.10 3.31 12.24
C LYS A 52 16.98 2.47 11.60
N THR A 53 15.75 2.62 12.08
CA THR A 53 14.57 1.95 11.51
C THR A 53 14.26 2.48 10.11
N ALA A 54 14.33 3.80 9.91
CA ALA A 54 14.07 4.44 8.63
C ALA A 54 15.09 3.99 7.55
N MET A 55 16.38 4.02 7.87
CA MET A 55 17.44 3.56 6.97
C MET A 55 17.30 2.07 6.63
N HIS A 56 16.90 1.24 7.60
CA HIS A 56 16.62 -0.17 7.35
C HIS A 56 15.51 -0.34 6.31
N TYR A 57 14.38 0.37 6.47
CA TYR A 57 13.28 0.30 5.51
C TYR A 57 13.65 0.86 4.13
N VAL A 58 14.41 1.96 4.05
CA VAL A 58 14.92 2.48 2.77
C VAL A 58 15.86 1.47 2.10
N GLY A 59 16.72 0.80 2.87
CA GLY A 59 17.63 -0.23 2.36
C GLY A 59 16.92 -1.49 1.87
N VAL A 60 15.80 -1.86 2.52
CA VAL A 60 14.91 -2.96 2.08
C VAL A 60 14.10 -2.57 0.84
N ALA A 61 13.61 -1.31 0.77
CA ALA A 61 12.86 -0.80 -0.37
C ALA A 61 13.72 -0.60 -1.63
N HIS A 62 15.01 -0.28 -1.45
CA HIS A 62 15.97 -0.06 -2.53
C HIS A 62 17.13 -1.06 -2.46
N PRO A 63 16.90 -2.37 -2.69
CA PRO A 63 17.94 -3.38 -2.62
C PRO A 63 19.04 -3.16 -3.66
N ALA A 64 18.75 -2.50 -4.79
CA ALA A 64 19.77 -2.16 -5.79
C ALA A 64 20.84 -1.17 -5.28
N LYS A 65 20.54 -0.38 -4.25
CA LYS A 65 21.48 0.55 -3.61
C LYS A 65 22.29 -0.11 -2.48
N THR A 66 21.79 -1.21 -1.92
CA THR A 66 22.43 -1.93 -0.79
C THR A 66 23.08 -3.25 -1.17
N ALA A 67 22.70 -3.88 -2.29
CA ALA A 67 23.26 -5.12 -2.81
C ALA A 67 24.67 -4.95 -3.43
N GLN A 68 25.15 -3.72 -3.59
CA GLN A 68 26.50 -3.44 -4.10
C GLN A 68 27.60 -3.40 -3.03
N LEU A 69 27.30 -3.73 -1.76
CA LEU A 69 28.38 -4.04 -0.81
C LEU A 69 28.56 -5.56 -0.74
N PRO A 70 29.62 -6.12 -1.34
CA PRO A 70 30.01 -7.50 -1.08
C PRO A 70 30.38 -7.62 0.39
N ARG A 71 29.83 -8.63 1.07
CA ARG A 71 30.22 -8.99 2.44
C ARG A 71 31.58 -9.69 2.43
#